data_AF-A0A8S4G129-F1
#
_entry.id   AF-A0A8S4G129-F1
#
_cell.length_a   1.000
_cell.length_b   1.000
_cell.length_c   1.000
_cell.angle_alpha   90.00
_cell.angle_beta   90.00
_cell.angle_gamma   90.00
#
_symmetry.space_group_name_H-M   'P 1'
#
loop_
_entity.id
_entity.type
_entity.pdbx_description
1 polymer ?
#
loop_
_entity_poly.entity_id
_entity_poly.type
_entity_poly.pdbx_seq_one_letter_code
_entity_poly.pdbx_strand_id
1 'polypeptide(L)'
;MDYTEQYSEQDFITAIKDLLRSEGHLDKIQAQMRSKVIEAIKHKQEGLTPNGKNTQPPSPSEEVLLINEIIREYLEWNGYLYTASVLASEAGMPKEKSSRAELCSNVGVRDDESSIALPLLSNIIAAYTERIKRKISKSKRDG
;
A
#
# COMPACT_ATOMS: atom_id res chain seq x y z
N MET A 1 -45.68 24.61 -18.51
CA MET A 1 -45.08 23.33 -18.93
C MET A 1 -44.08 22.96 -17.86
N ASP A 2 -44.49 22.14 -16.90
CA ASP A 2 -43.56 21.53 -15.95
C ASP A 2 -43.35 20.09 -16.40
N TYR A 3 -42.19 19.82 -16.99
CA TYR A 3 -41.72 18.46 -17.21
C TYR A 3 -40.92 18.08 -15.97
N THR A 4 -41.57 17.50 -14.97
CA THR A 4 -40.83 16.67 -14.00
C THR A 4 -40.27 15.49 -14.77
N GLU A 5 -38.97 15.53 -15.07
CA GLU A 5 -38.20 14.39 -15.55
C GLU A 5 -38.46 13.21 -14.61
N GLN A 6 -39.21 12.23 -15.12
CA GLN A 6 -39.51 11.02 -14.38
C GLN A 6 -38.28 10.12 -14.51
N TYR A 7 -37.33 10.27 -13.59
CA TYR A 7 -36.15 9.40 -13.52
C TYR A 7 -36.61 7.94 -13.49
N SER A 8 -36.03 7.13 -14.38
CA SER A 8 -36.34 5.70 -14.35
C SER A 8 -35.72 5.08 -13.10
N GLU A 9 -36.30 3.96 -12.65
CA GLU A 9 -35.74 3.17 -11.56
C GLU A 9 -34.26 2.82 -11.82
N GLN A 10 -33.87 2.62 -13.09
CA GLN A 10 -32.49 2.35 -13.49
C GLN A 10 -31.58 3.55 -13.30
N ASP A 11 -32.05 4.77 -13.56
CA ASP A 11 -31.27 5.99 -13.38
C ASP A 11 -31.02 6.24 -11.89
N PHE A 12 -32.03 5.98 -11.06
CA PHE A 12 -31.91 6.09 -9.62
C PHE A 12 -30.94 5.06 -9.04
N ILE A 13 -31.01 3.81 -9.49
CA ILE A 13 -30.07 2.75 -9.11
C ILE A 13 -28.64 3.11 -9.54
N THR A 14 -28.47 3.70 -10.72
CA THR A 14 -27.17 4.14 -11.24
C THR A 14 -26.60 5.26 -10.39
N ALA A 15 -27.40 6.28 -10.07
CA ALA A 15 -26.97 7.38 -9.21
C ALA A 15 -26.55 6.91 -7.80
N ILE A 16 -27.28 5.94 -7.21
CA ILE A 16 -26.90 5.35 -5.92
C ILE A 16 -25.57 4.59 -6.04
N LYS A 17 -25.36 3.83 -7.12
CA LYS A 17 -24.08 3.14 -7.33
C LYS A 17 -22.93 4.14 -7.46
N ASP A 18 -23.12 5.21 -8.19
CA ASP A 18 -22.09 6.24 -8.38
C ASP A 18 -21.80 6.98 -7.07
N LEU A 19 -22.81 7.24 -6.25
CA LEU A 19 -22.64 7.79 -4.90
C LEU A 19 -21.86 6.83 -3.98
N LEU A 20 -22.25 5.56 -3.93
CA LEU A 20 -21.54 4.56 -3.13
C LEU A 20 -20.12 4.32 -3.62
N ARG A 21 -19.85 4.55 -4.92
CA ARG A 21 -18.50 4.52 -5.50
C ARG A 21 -17.71 5.76 -5.10
N SER A 22 -18.27 6.96 -5.19
CA SER A 22 -17.58 8.20 -4.84
C SER A 22 -17.25 8.29 -3.35
N GLU A 23 -18.11 7.73 -2.49
CA GLU A 23 -17.85 7.56 -1.06
C GLU A 23 -16.91 6.37 -0.74
N GLY A 24 -16.51 5.58 -1.75
CA GLY A 24 -15.57 4.46 -1.59
C GLY A 24 -16.14 3.21 -0.91
N HIS A 25 -17.45 3.15 -0.66
CA HIS A 25 -18.14 2.00 -0.09
C HIS A 25 -18.12 0.80 -1.04
N LEU A 26 -18.35 1.02 -2.34
CA LEU A 26 -18.32 -0.06 -3.34
C LEU A 26 -16.92 -0.65 -3.52
N ASP A 27 -15.88 0.19 -3.55
CA ASP A 27 -14.50 -0.27 -3.70
C ASP A 27 -14.06 -1.08 -2.48
N LYS A 28 -14.51 -0.70 -1.28
CA LYS A 28 -14.30 -1.48 -0.04
C LYS A 28 -14.96 -2.86 -0.11
N ILE A 29 -16.22 -2.92 -0.53
CA ILE A 29 -16.94 -4.21 -0.69
C ILE A 29 -16.25 -5.07 -1.75
N GLN A 30 -15.82 -4.47 -2.87
CA GLN A 30 -15.13 -5.18 -3.94
C GLN A 30 -13.77 -5.70 -3.49
N ALA A 31 -13.01 -4.92 -2.70
CA ALA A 31 -11.74 -5.36 -2.12
C ALA A 31 -11.93 -6.49 -1.09
N GLN A 32 -12.93 -6.38 -0.21
CA GLN A 32 -13.28 -7.45 0.73
C GLN A 32 -13.69 -8.73 0.00
N MET A 33 -14.50 -8.62 -1.05
CA MET A 33 -14.87 -9.73 -1.91
C MET A 33 -13.64 -10.35 -2.57
N ARG A 34 -12.76 -9.55 -3.18
CA ARG A 34 -11.50 -10.03 -3.78
C ARG A 34 -10.64 -10.77 -2.77
N SER A 35 -10.47 -10.20 -1.57
CA SER A 35 -9.73 -10.85 -0.48
C SER A 35 -10.34 -12.19 -0.10
N LYS A 36 -11.67 -12.27 0.05
CA LYS A 36 -12.36 -13.51 0.41
C LYS A 36 -12.32 -14.57 -0.70
N VAL A 37 -12.39 -14.15 -1.96
CA VAL A 37 -12.23 -15.04 -3.12
C VAL A 37 -10.80 -15.59 -3.16
N ILE A 38 -9.80 -14.75 -2.97
CA ILE A 38 -8.39 -15.16 -2.93
C ILE A 38 -8.16 -16.14 -1.77
N GLU A 39 -8.68 -15.85 -0.58
CA GLU A 39 -8.64 -16.73 0.60
C GLU A 39 -9.28 -18.09 0.29
N ALA A 40 -10.48 -18.11 -0.29
CA ALA A 40 -11.17 -19.34 -0.66
C ALA A 40 -10.43 -20.14 -1.76
N ILE A 41 -9.79 -19.46 -2.72
CA ILE A 41 -8.95 -20.11 -3.74
C ILE A 41 -7.71 -20.73 -3.09
N LYS A 42 -7.03 -20.02 -2.18
CA LYS A 42 -5.85 -20.52 -1.46
C LYS A 42 -6.18 -21.78 -0.65
N HIS A 43 -7.25 -21.75 0.15
CA HIS A 43 -7.70 -22.90 0.94
C HIS A 43 -8.08 -24.12 0.07
N LYS A 44 -8.53 -23.90 -1.17
CA LYS A 44 -8.85 -24.98 -2.11
C LYS A 44 -7.61 -25.55 -2.80
N GLN A 45 -6.56 -24.75 -2.99
CA GLN A 45 -5.29 -25.18 -3.58
C GLN A 45 -4.41 -25.97 -2.61
N GLU A 46 -4.55 -25.76 -1.30
CA GLU A 46 -3.86 -26.52 -0.25
C GLU A 46 -4.26 -28.01 -0.23
N GLY A 47 -5.40 -28.39 -0.81
CA GLY A 47 -5.88 -29.77 -0.89
C GLY A 47 -5.65 -30.50 -2.23
N LEU A 48 -5.00 -29.89 -3.23
CA LEU A 48 -5.02 -30.40 -4.61
C LEU A 48 -3.65 -30.55 -5.31
N THR A 49 -2.53 -30.47 -4.60
CA THR A 49 -1.23 -30.84 -5.21
C THR A 49 -0.73 -32.20 -4.70
N PRO A 50 -0.59 -33.22 -5.56
CA PRO A 50 -0.04 -34.54 -5.17
C PRO A 50 1.44 -34.49 -4.78
N ASN A 51 2.12 -33.37 -5.03
CA ASN A 51 3.49 -33.09 -4.62
C ASN A 51 3.48 -31.75 -3.89
N GLY A 52 3.33 -31.78 -2.56
CA GLY A 52 3.14 -30.63 -1.67
C GLY A 52 4.21 -29.53 -1.76
N LYS A 53 4.17 -28.73 -2.83
CA LYS A 53 4.75 -27.40 -2.86
C LYS A 53 3.63 -26.42 -2.49
N ASN A 54 3.66 -25.95 -1.25
CA ASN A 54 2.94 -24.75 -0.85
C ASN A 54 3.16 -23.67 -1.92
N THR A 55 2.10 -23.30 -2.63
CA THR A 55 2.08 -22.13 -3.54
C THR A 55 1.98 -20.83 -2.75
N GLN A 56 1.93 -20.90 -1.42
CA GLN A 56 2.06 -19.74 -0.56
C GLN A 56 3.48 -19.18 -0.74
N PRO A 57 3.64 -17.89 -1.10
CA PRO A 57 4.94 -17.24 -1.11
C PRO A 57 5.66 -17.53 0.21
N PRO A 58 6.98 -17.75 0.21
CA PRO A 58 7.73 -17.92 1.44
C PRO A 58 7.44 -16.73 2.37
N SER A 59 7.38 -17.00 3.68
CA SER A 59 7.17 -15.95 4.67
C SER A 59 8.18 -14.82 4.42
N PRO A 60 7.74 -13.56 4.32
CA PRO A 60 8.62 -12.46 3.98
C PRO A 60 9.73 -12.35 5.03
N SER A 61 10.96 -12.11 4.59
CA SER A 61 12.06 -11.80 5.50
C SER A 61 11.81 -10.46 6.19
N GLU A 62 12.53 -10.19 7.29
CA GLU A 62 12.46 -8.90 7.99
C GLU A 62 12.74 -7.71 7.05
N GLU A 63 13.69 -7.87 6.11
CA GLU A 63 14.00 -6.85 5.11
C GLU A 63 12.82 -6.59 4.16
N VAL A 64 12.15 -7.65 3.71
CA VAL A 64 10.96 -7.52 2.84
C VAL A 64 9.80 -6.89 3.60
N LEU A 65 9.60 -7.26 4.88
CA LEU A 65 8.60 -6.62 5.73
C LEU A 65 8.89 -5.15 5.95
N LEU A 66 10.15 -4.76 6.18
CA LEU A 66 10.56 -3.36 6.30
C LEU A 66 10.25 -2.58 5.01
N ILE A 67 10.59 -3.14 3.84
CA ILE A 67 10.26 -2.52 2.54
C ILE A 67 8.75 -2.35 2.40
N ASN A 68 7.97 -3.37 2.72
CA ASN A 68 6.52 -3.32 2.61
C ASN A 68 5.91 -2.29 3.57
N GLU A 69 6.44 -2.15 4.78
CA GLU A 69 6.02 -1.11 5.74
C GLU A 69 6.34 0.30 5.23
N ILE A 70 7.49 0.51 4.59
CA ILE A 70 7.85 1.79 3.96
C ILE A 70 6.91 2.09 2.77
N ILE A 71 6.59 1.09 1.95
CA ILE A 71 5.63 1.24 0.85
C ILE A 71 4.24 1.56 1.42
N ARG A 72 3.80 0.86 2.48
CA ARG A 72 2.53 1.09 3.14
C ARG A 72 2.43 2.51 3.69
N GLU A 73 3.48 3.02 4.34
CA GLU A 73 3.57 4.41 4.79
C GLU A 73 3.46 5.39 3.63
N TYR A 74 4.19 5.17 2.53
CA TYR A 74 4.10 6.01 1.33
C TYR A 74 2.69 6.04 0.75
N LEU A 75 2.05 4.87 0.62
CA LEU A 75 0.69 4.76 0.09
C LEU A 75 -0.30 5.49 1.00
N GLU A 76 -0.19 5.32 2.32
CA GLU A 76 -1.06 5.98 3.30
C GLU A 76 -0.86 7.50 3.30
N TRP A 77 0.39 7.97 3.24
CA TRP A 77 0.70 9.40 3.17
C TRP A 77 0.07 10.06 1.93
N ASN A 78 0.09 9.38 0.78
CA ASN A 78 -0.52 9.85 -0.47
C ASN A 78 -2.05 9.62 -0.53
N GLY A 79 -2.67 9.05 0.50
CA GLY A 79 -4.11 8.79 0.56
C GLY A 79 -4.57 7.52 -0.18
N TYR A 80 -3.67 6.65 -0.62
CA TYR A 80 -3.98 5.38 -1.30
C TYR A 80 -4.35 4.25 -0.31
N LEU A 81 -5.30 4.53 0.59
CA LEU A 81 -5.63 3.68 1.73
C LEU A 81 -6.09 2.26 1.32
N TYR A 82 -6.83 2.15 0.21
CA TYR A 82 -7.29 0.86 -0.30
C TYR A 82 -6.14 -0.01 -0.81
N THR A 83 -5.23 0.58 -1.59
CA THR A 83 -4.04 -0.10 -2.09
C THR A 83 -3.15 -0.55 -0.95
N ALA A 84 -2.97 0.29 0.08
CA ALA A 84 -2.22 -0.07 1.29
C ALA A 84 -2.86 -1.27 2.02
N SER A 85 -4.19 -1.31 2.13
CA SER A 85 -4.90 -2.42 2.75
C SER A 85 -4.76 -3.73 1.95
N VAL A 86 -4.84 -3.67 0.63
CA VAL A 86 -4.66 -4.85 -0.23
C VAL A 86 -3.23 -5.36 -0.12
N LEU A 87 -2.23 -4.47 -0.21
CA LEU A 87 -0.82 -4.81 -0.03
C LEU A 87 -0.58 -5.54 1.30
N ALA A 88 -1.08 -4.99 2.41
CA ALA A 88 -0.91 -5.59 3.73
C ALA A 88 -1.49 -7.01 3.81
N SER A 89 -2.67 -7.21 3.21
CA SER A 89 -3.31 -8.53 3.18
C SER A 89 -2.59 -9.52 2.26
N GLU A 90 -2.09 -9.07 1.11
CA GLU A 90 -1.42 -9.93 0.12
C GLU A 90 -0.02 -10.33 0.57
N ALA A 91 0.72 -9.39 1.15
CA ALA A 91 2.06 -9.59 1.66
C ALA A 91 2.11 -10.29 3.04
N GLY A 92 0.95 -10.56 3.66
CA GLY A 92 0.88 -11.18 4.98
C GLY A 92 1.51 -10.30 6.07
N MET A 93 1.36 -8.98 5.95
CA MET A 93 1.93 -8.02 6.90
C MET A 93 1.19 -8.07 8.25
N PRO A 94 1.87 -7.74 9.36
CA PRO A 94 1.21 -7.55 10.63
C PRO A 94 0.08 -6.51 10.55
N LYS A 95 -0.97 -6.72 11.33
CA LYS A 95 -2.05 -5.71 11.47
C LYS A 95 -1.58 -4.46 12.20
N GLU A 96 -0.66 -4.64 13.13
CA GLU A 96 -0.02 -3.55 13.85
C GLU A 96 1.01 -2.89 12.95
N LYS A 97 0.93 -1.56 12.87
CA LYS A 97 1.74 -0.74 11.98
C LYS A 97 3.00 -0.30 12.72
N SER A 98 4.15 -0.39 12.06
CA SER A 98 5.35 0.28 12.57
C SER A 98 5.11 1.79 12.58
N SER A 99 5.51 2.45 13.66
CA SER A 99 5.55 3.90 13.73
C SER A 99 6.60 4.47 12.78
N ARG A 100 6.40 5.71 12.35
CA ARG A 100 7.39 6.41 11.51
C ARG A 100 8.77 6.46 12.18
N ALA A 101 8.82 6.68 13.49
CA ALA A 101 10.07 6.72 14.26
C ALA A 101 10.84 5.40 14.21
N GLU A 102 10.14 4.27 14.34
CA GLU A 102 10.75 2.93 14.22
C GLU A 102 11.28 2.70 12.82
N LEU A 103 10.50 3.05 11.78
CA LEU A 103 10.93 2.91 10.39
C LEU A 103 12.17 3.77 10.09
N CYS A 104 12.19 5.02 10.55
CA CYS A 104 13.35 5.91 10.45
C CYS A 104 14.60 5.31 11.11
N SER A 105 14.45 4.73 12.30
CA SER A 105 15.53 4.05 13.02
C SER A 105 16.06 2.86 12.23
N ASN A 106 15.18 2.04 11.67
CA ASN A 106 15.55 0.83 10.92
C ASN A 106 16.31 1.15 9.62
N VAL A 107 15.98 2.25 8.95
CA VAL A 107 16.65 2.66 7.69
C VAL A 107 17.80 3.66 7.89
N GLY A 108 18.01 4.13 9.12
CA GLY A 108 19.09 5.06 9.46
C GLY A 108 18.92 6.46 8.89
N VAL A 109 17.69 6.95 8.76
CA VAL A 109 17.39 8.34 8.36
C VAL A 109 16.87 9.14 9.55
N ARG A 110 17.07 10.46 9.49
CA ARG A 110 16.55 11.38 10.50
C ARG A 110 15.17 11.88 10.10
N ASP A 111 14.31 12.08 11.09
CA ASP A 111 12.98 12.67 10.94
C ASP A 111 13.04 14.07 11.58
N ASP A 112 13.31 15.07 10.74
CA ASP A 112 13.34 16.50 11.07
C ASP A 112 12.08 17.23 10.55
N GLU A 113 11.89 18.49 10.93
CA GLU A 113 10.69 19.27 10.55
C GLU A 113 10.45 19.31 9.03
N SER A 114 11.51 19.24 8.22
CA SER A 114 11.41 19.25 6.76
C SER A 114 11.01 17.88 6.17
N SER A 115 11.43 16.79 6.83
CA SER A 115 11.21 15.42 6.37
C SER A 115 9.92 14.79 6.91
N ILE A 116 9.36 15.31 8.01
CA ILE A 116 8.02 14.93 8.50
C ILE A 116 6.93 15.34 7.50
N ALA A 117 7.16 16.42 6.74
CA ALA A 117 6.24 16.91 5.72
C ALA A 117 6.23 16.09 4.42
N LEU A 118 6.98 14.98 4.35
CA LEU A 118 7.10 14.13 3.17
C LEU A 118 6.97 12.65 3.54
N PRO A 119 6.60 11.75 2.60
CA PRO A 119 6.69 10.30 2.82
C PRO A 119 8.10 9.89 3.23
N LEU A 120 8.22 8.86 4.08
CA LEU A 120 9.52 8.35 4.52
C LEU A 120 10.37 7.89 3.32
N LEU A 121 9.74 7.27 2.33
CA LEU A 121 10.41 6.85 1.10
C LEU A 121 11.12 8.02 0.39
N SER A 122 10.48 9.20 0.36
CA SER A 122 11.09 10.42 -0.22
C SER A 122 12.30 10.87 0.58
N ASN A 123 12.23 10.82 1.91
CA ASN A 123 13.35 11.15 2.80
C ASN A 123 14.54 10.18 2.59
N ILE A 124 14.28 8.88 2.48
CA ILE A 124 15.30 7.85 2.20
C ILE A 124 16.02 8.15 0.87
N ILE A 125 15.27 8.43 -0.19
CA ILE A 125 15.83 8.73 -1.51
C ILE A 125 16.70 9.99 -1.44
N ALA A 126 16.20 11.06 -0.81
CA ALA A 126 16.95 12.31 -0.66
C ALA A 126 18.27 12.11 0.11
N ALA A 127 18.23 11.40 1.24
CA ALA A 127 19.40 11.09 2.04
C ALA A 127 20.45 10.29 1.24
N TYR A 128 20.01 9.30 0.46
CA TYR A 128 20.88 8.50 -0.39
C TYR A 128 21.52 9.34 -1.51
N THR A 129 20.72 10.14 -2.23
CA THR A 129 21.20 11.02 -3.31
C THR A 129 22.23 12.03 -2.79
N GLU A 130 21.99 12.66 -1.65
CA GLU A 130 22.94 13.63 -1.07
C GLU A 130 24.24 12.97 -0.59
N ARG A 131 24.17 11.72 -0.12
CA ARG A 131 25.38 10.95 0.23
C ARG A 131 26.23 10.64 -1.00
N ILE A 132 25.60 10.30 -2.13
CA ILE A 132 26.30 10.05 -3.40
C ILE A 132 26.96 11.33 -3.92
N LYS A 133 26.23 12.45 -3.98
CA LYS A 133 26.77 13.74 -4.44
C LYS A 133 28.00 14.15 -3.64
N ARG A 134 27.96 14.00 -2.31
CA ARG A 134 29.10 14.27 -1.43
C ARG A 134 30.31 13.41 -1.74
N LYS A 135 30.13 12.09 -1.93
CA LYS A 135 31.22 11.17 -2.32
C LYS A 135 31.87 11.58 -3.65
N ILE A 136 31.06 11.92 -4.66
CA ILE A 136 31.57 12.37 -5.97
C ILE A 136 32.36 13.69 -5.82
N SER A 137 31.82 14.65 -5.05
CA SER A 137 32.48 15.94 -4.83
C SER A 137 33.80 15.85 -4.06
N LYS A 138 33.96 14.81 -3.24
CA LYS A 138 35.20 14.55 -2.49
C LYS A 138 36.24 13.90 -3.40
N SER A 139 35.84 12.90 -4.18
CA SER A 139 36.71 12.25 -5.18
C SER A 139 37.31 13.25 -6.18
N LYS A 140 36.54 14.26 -6.62
CA LYS A 140 37.01 15.34 -7.50
C LYS A 140 37.99 16.33 -6.85
N ARG A 141 38.08 16.38 -5.52
CA ARG A 141 39.00 17.28 -4.79
C ARG A 141 40.31 16.59 -4.42
N ASP A 142 40.29 15.26 -4.32
CA ASP A 142 41.42 14.44 -3.87
C ASP A 142 42.23 13.84 -5.04
N GLY A 143 41.85 14.10 -6.30
CA GLY A 143 42.56 13.67 -7.52
C GLY A 143 42.77 14.83 -8.48
#